data_AF-A0A4Q3YNV1-F1
#
_entry.id   AF-A0A4Q3YNV1-F1
#
_cell.length_a   1.000
_cell.length_b   1.000
_cell.length_c   1.000
_cell.angle_alpha   90.00
_cell.angle_beta   90.00
_cell.angle_gamma   90.00
#
_symmetry.space_group_name_H-M   'P 1'
#
loop_
_entity.id
_entity.type
_entity.pdbx_description
1 polymer ?
#
loop_
_entity_poly.entity_id
_entity_poly.type
_entity_poly.pdbx_seq_one_letter_code
_entity_poly.pdbx_strand_id
1 'polypeptide(L)' 'QSGETTARDAVWYYPDPCPLVEPIRDHLAFWGNAIRYDTSPG' A
#
# COMPACT_ATOMS: atom_id res chain seq x y z
N GLN A 1 19.60 -11.93 -12.26
CA GLN A 1 18.42 -12.69 -11.78
C GLN A 1 17.50 -11.68 -11.10
N SER A 2 16.38 -11.32 -11.72
CA SER A 2 15.43 -10.36 -11.14
C SER A 2 14.56 -11.14 -10.14
N GLY A 3 14.91 -11.11 -8.86
CA GLY A 3 14.19 -11.85 -7.83
C GLY A 3 12.92 -11.11 -7.41
N GLU A 4 11.75 -11.66 -7.73
CA GLU A 4 10.49 -11.21 -7.13
C GLU A 4 10.49 -11.62 -5.66
N THR A 5 10.73 -10.65 -4.76
CA THR A 5 10.62 -10.86 -3.31
C THR A 5 9.26 -10.38 -2.84
N THR A 6 8.43 -11.28 -2.31
CA THR A 6 7.16 -10.91 -1.67
C THR A 6 7.43 -10.40 -0.26
N ALA A 7 7.02 -9.16 0.04
CA ALA A 7 7.05 -8.60 1.38
C ALA A 7 5.71 -8.84 2.10
N ARG A 8 5.77 -9.40 3.31
CA ARG A 8 4.60 -9.51 4.20
C ARG A 8 4.26 -8.13 4.77
N ASP A 9 2.98 -7.84 4.95
CA ASP A 9 2.48 -6.59 5.54
C ASP A 9 2.97 -5.31 4.83
N ALA A 10 3.21 -5.41 3.52
CA ALA A 10 3.73 -4.31 2.70
C ALA A 10 2.70 -3.22 2.39
N VAL A 11 1.45 -3.37 2.85
CA VAL A 11 0.35 -2.43 2.61
C VAL A 11 -0.43 -2.22 3.91
N TRP A 12 -0.71 -0.97 4.24
CA TRP A 12 -1.53 -0.60 5.40
C TRP A 12 -2.38 0.64 5.13
N TYR A 13 -3.34 0.89 6.01
CA TYR A 13 -4.20 2.08 6.02
C TYR A 13 -4.48 2.51 7.47
N TYR A 14 -5.03 3.71 7.67
CA TYR A 14 -5.34 4.25 8.99
C TYR A 14 -6.85 4.17 9.27
N PRO A 15 -7.35 3.16 10.03
CA PRO A 15 -8.78 2.98 10.28
C PRO A 15 -9.41 4.05 11.19
N ASP A 16 -8.61 4.65 12.07
CA ASP A 16 -9.00 5.77 12.93
C ASP A 16 -7.91 6.85 12.87
N PRO A 17 -7.96 7.74 11.86
CA PRO A 17 -6.90 8.72 11.61
C PRO A 17 -6.94 9.89 12.59
N CYS A 18 -5.77 10.27 13.08
CA CYS A 18 -5.60 11.52 13.82
C CYS A 18 -5.52 12.72 12.85
N PRO A 19 -5.64 13.98 13.34
CA PRO A 19 -5.70 15.16 12.47
C PRO A 19 -4.56 15.32 11.46
N LEU A 20 -3.37 14.78 11.77
CA LEU A 20 -2.22 14.82 10.86
C LEU A 20 -2.40 13.93 9.62
N VAL A 21 -3.04 12.77 9.78
CA VAL A 21 -3.21 11.76 8.72
C VAL A 21 -4.64 11.72 8.17
N GLU A 22 -5.55 12.52 8.73
CA GLU A 22 -6.91 12.75 8.22
C GLU A 22 -6.96 13.00 6.70
N PRO A 23 -6.06 13.81 6.10
CA PRO A 23 -6.10 14.05 4.66
C PRO A 23 -5.85 12.81 3.79
N ILE A 24 -5.32 11.73 4.37
CA ILE A 24 -5.00 10.48 3.65
C ILE A 24 -5.84 9.28 4.11
N ARG A 25 -6.97 9.51 4.81
CA ARG A 25 -7.85 8.45 5.35
C ARG A 25 -8.22 7.37 4.34
N ASP A 26 -8.56 7.77 3.11
CA ASP A 26 -9.08 6.86 2.08
C ASP A 26 -7.97 6.28 1.18
N HIS A 27 -6.71 6.36 1.62
CA HIS A 27 -5.55 5.91 0.87
C HIS A 27 -4.88 4.68 1.49
N LEU A 28 -4.29 3.87 0.63
CA LEU A 28 -3.38 2.79 1.00
C LEU A 28 -1.94 3.29 0.98
N ALA A 29 -1.18 2.95 2.00
CA ALA A 29 0.26 3.15 2.05
C ALA A 29 0.97 1.84 1.68
N PHE A 30 2.09 1.96 0.98
CA PHE A 30 2.86 0.83 0.48
C PHE A 30 4.32 0.95 0.93
N TRP A 31 4.91 -0.17 1.36
CA TRP A 31 6.32 -0.22 1.72
C TRP A 31 7.20 -0.47 0.49
N GLY A 32 8.24 0.33 0.32
CA GLY A 32 9.19 0.25 -0.78
C GLY A 32 8.88 1.21 -1.93
N ASN A 33 9.69 1.15 -2.99
CA ASN A 33 9.61 2.04 -4.15
C ASN A 33 9.20 1.31 -5.45
N ALA A 34 8.86 0.02 -5.38
CA ALA A 34 8.46 -0.79 -6.52
C ALA A 34 7.17 -1.55 -6.19
N ILE A 35 6.05 -1.10 -6.77
CA ILE A 35 4.74 -1.70 -6.59
C ILE A 35 4.22 -2.10 -7.97
N ARG A 36 3.75 -3.34 -8.10
CA ARG A 36 2.98 -3.81 -9.25
C ARG A 36 1.59 -4.15 -8.77
N TYR A 37 0.58 -3.43 -9.26
CA TYR A 37 -0.82 -3.81 -9.11
C TYR A 37 -1.32 -4.31 -10.46
N ASP A 38 -2.18 -5.32 -10.44
CA ASP A 38 -2.87 -5.82 -11.63
C ASP A 38 -4.35 -5.50 -11.47
N THR A 39 -4.92 -4.76 -12.41
CA THR A 39 -6.37 -4.63 -12.51
C THR A 39 -6.83 -5.63 -13.56
N SER A 40 -7.06 -6.88 -13.15
CA SER A 40 -7.76 -7.82 -14.01
C SER A 40 -9.22 -7.37 -14.11
N PRO A 41 -9.68 -6.89 -15.28
CA PRO A 41 -11.10 -6.68 -15.46
C PRO A 41 -11.76 -8.08 -15.48
N GLY A 42 -12.76 -8.26 -14.61
CA GLY A 42 -13.68 -9.40 -14.73
C GLY A 42 -14.52 -9.29 -15.99
#